data_AF-A0A371NXL4-F1
#
_entry.id   AF-A0A371NXL4-F1
#
_cell.length_a   1.000
_cell.length_b   1.000
_cell.length_c   1.000
_cell.angle_alpha   90.00
_cell.angle_beta   90.00
_cell.angle_gamma   90.00
#
_symmetry.space_group_name_H-M   'P 1'
#
loop_
_entity.id
_entity.type
_entity.pdbx_description
1 polymer ?
#
loop_
_entity_poly.entity_id
_entity_poly.type
_entity_poly.pdbx_seq_one_letter_code
_entity_poly.pdbx_strand_id
1 'polypeptide(L)'
;MLSGGLFNLNLDTLVSANGVIASVPNQVTETGVIHGPNAEADPDIHDNPLSLTALGAVTVTATGLTTTVSQLLGLIASAPDGTGLLNQYSYAESIGLSRGASGYVTDNGTIRVAPGGGYPKVASLNLKQFLTPLLGSATTGFLANVTDLTLDVGAVAGRAILEQMCNTVVTPDGYHLTREYLVAYLRLLLTSPLIGNIVTAVASGVNVADLNVDTDALLDALGEIPVIGDVVAALVAAAAQPTVKVSANVGQITTALTSSPLGSSTAIVTDLGGGTVTIDVASLLGSAFPGGSSSMANSLPANSILFVDYALPTDTLSNQLAQIQNEIITRIASHVSVEISFSILFGATTLKVAGTLADLLNGTATITATLAGLPVINGPVTNAALATVGNIIKGGLLATGGVINVALVALNELLASIFDALKNILNITLNVQNLPEENNNPQTPYNHTPGPARWNAGGAQALPAGRYDVAALGLTAVGALNVLDLFLARGSVGPHAEQA
;
A
#
# COMPACT_ATOMS: atom_id res chain seq x y z
N MET A 1 -6.06 -16.07 18.15
CA MET A 1 -5.16 -15.67 17.04
C MET A 1 -5.92 -15.18 15.81
N LEU A 2 -6.69 -16.04 15.13
CA LEU A 2 -7.71 -15.63 14.17
C LEU A 2 -9.05 -15.57 14.90
N SER A 3 -9.83 -14.51 14.72
CA SER A 3 -11.21 -14.46 15.21
C SER A 3 -12.05 -13.65 14.25
N GLY A 4 -13.33 -13.99 14.10
CA GLY A 4 -13.98 -13.59 12.86
C GLY A 4 -15.46 -13.87 12.72
N GLY A 5 -16.12 -13.03 11.94
CA GLY A 5 -17.37 -13.32 11.27
C GLY A 5 -17.13 -13.32 9.77
N LEU A 6 -17.63 -14.33 9.07
CA LEU A 6 -17.72 -14.32 7.60
C LEU A 6 -19.16 -14.66 7.23
N PHE A 7 -19.93 -13.68 6.79
CA PHE A 7 -21.39 -13.72 6.69
C PHE A 7 -22.00 -14.12 8.05
N ASN A 8 -22.81 -15.19 8.07
CA ASN A 8 -23.40 -15.74 9.30
C ASN A 8 -22.52 -16.78 9.99
N LEU A 9 -21.29 -17.00 9.52
CA LEU A 9 -20.37 -17.96 10.12
C LEU A 9 -19.55 -17.25 11.21
N ASN A 10 -19.60 -17.79 12.42
CA ASN A 10 -18.73 -17.35 13.51
C ASN A 10 -17.44 -18.18 13.46
N LEU A 11 -16.34 -17.58 12.98
CA LEU A 11 -15.03 -18.23 12.91
C LEU A 11 -14.50 -18.61 14.30
N ASP A 12 -14.96 -17.94 15.36
CA ASP A 12 -14.59 -18.25 16.75
C ASP A 12 -15.17 -19.61 17.19
N THR A 13 -16.20 -20.11 16.49
CA THR A 13 -16.83 -21.42 16.74
C THR A 13 -16.52 -22.46 15.67
N LEU A 14 -16.30 -22.03 14.43
CA LEU A 14 -16.18 -22.92 13.26
C LEU A 14 -14.77 -23.48 13.08
N VAL A 15 -13.77 -22.64 13.35
CA VAL A 15 -12.39 -23.08 13.41
C VAL A 15 -12.18 -23.46 14.86
N SER A 16 -12.18 -24.76 15.17
CA SER A 16 -11.88 -25.29 16.51
C SER A 16 -10.40 -25.09 16.90
N ALA A 17 -9.80 -23.97 16.50
CA ALA A 17 -8.58 -23.45 17.07
C ALA A 17 -8.97 -22.83 18.42
N ASN A 18 -9.33 -23.67 19.39
CA ASN A 18 -9.32 -23.26 20.79
C ASN A 18 -7.97 -22.59 21.02
N GLY A 19 -8.02 -21.29 21.32
CA GLY A 19 -6.82 -20.54 21.64
C GLY A 19 -6.14 -21.16 22.86
N VAL A 20 -4.90 -20.74 23.11
CA VAL A 20 -4.26 -21.12 24.37
C VAL A 20 -4.94 -20.31 25.48
N ILE A 21 -5.51 -21.04 26.44
CA ILE A 21 -6.21 -20.49 27.59
C ILE A 21 -5.43 -20.92 28.82
N ALA A 22 -5.05 -19.93 29.64
CA ALA A 22 -4.53 -20.16 30.98
C ALA A 22 -5.61 -19.74 31.99
N SER A 23 -5.72 -20.50 33.06
CA SER A 23 -6.52 -20.15 34.23
C SER A 23 -5.76 -20.50 35.47
N VAL A 24 -5.95 -19.71 36.53
CA VAL A 24 -5.46 -20.05 37.85
C VAL A 24 -5.93 -21.47 38.23
N PRO A 25 -5.07 -22.33 38.80
CA PRO A 25 -5.42 -23.70 39.13
C PRO A 25 -6.73 -23.79 39.94
N ASN A 26 -7.61 -24.71 39.52
CA ASN A 26 -8.95 -24.94 40.11
C ASN A 26 -9.97 -23.79 39.92
N GLN A 27 -9.71 -22.81 39.07
CA GLN A 27 -10.71 -21.83 38.63
C GLN A 27 -11.38 -22.26 37.33
N VAL A 28 -12.64 -21.85 37.15
CA VAL A 28 -13.43 -22.14 35.95
C VAL A 28 -13.09 -21.09 34.88
N THR A 29 -12.66 -21.53 33.69
CA THR A 29 -12.45 -20.64 32.54
C THR A 29 -13.78 -20.14 31.95
N GLU A 30 -13.71 -19.16 31.05
CA GLU A 30 -14.85 -18.69 30.24
C GLU A 30 -15.60 -19.82 29.50
N THR A 31 -14.91 -20.92 29.18
CA THR A 31 -15.48 -22.08 28.47
C THR A 31 -16.10 -23.12 29.41
N GLY A 32 -16.11 -22.88 30.72
CA GLY A 32 -16.59 -23.84 31.72
C GLY A 32 -15.58 -24.96 32.01
N VAL A 33 -14.37 -24.88 31.45
CA VAL A 33 -13.31 -25.88 31.64
C VAL A 33 -12.49 -25.49 32.87
N ILE A 34 -12.29 -26.43 33.79
CA ILE A 34 -11.31 -26.33 34.86
C ILE A 34 -10.00 -26.90 34.30
N HIS A 35 -8.96 -26.07 34.16
CA HIS A 35 -7.64 -26.59 33.84
C HIS A 35 -7.03 -27.17 35.12
N GLY A 36 -6.75 -28.47 35.08
CA GLY A 36 -5.91 -29.10 36.08
C GLY A 36 -4.46 -28.60 35.95
N PRO A 37 -3.63 -28.73 36.99
CA PRO A 37 -2.22 -28.36 36.88
C PRO A 37 -1.58 -29.13 35.71
N ASN A 38 -0.98 -28.41 34.77
CA ASN A 38 -0.24 -29.04 33.68
C ASN A 38 0.90 -29.91 34.22
N ALA A 39 1.34 -30.89 33.43
CA ALA A 39 2.58 -31.62 33.67
C ALA A 39 3.85 -30.81 33.32
N GLU A 40 3.70 -29.56 32.89
CA GLU A 40 4.80 -28.62 32.61
C GLU A 40 5.26 -27.91 33.89
N ALA A 41 6.45 -27.31 33.86
CA ALA A 41 7.17 -26.83 35.04
C ALA A 41 6.49 -25.68 35.80
N ASP A 42 5.47 -25.03 35.22
CA ASP A 42 4.67 -23.99 35.83
C ASP A 42 3.19 -24.17 35.44
N PRO A 43 2.26 -24.40 36.39
CA PRO A 43 0.84 -24.58 36.10
C PRO A 43 0.13 -23.31 35.61
N ASP A 44 0.78 -22.15 35.72
CA ASP A 44 0.21 -20.83 35.40
C ASP A 44 0.55 -20.36 33.98
N ILE A 45 1.45 -21.04 33.27
CA ILE A 45 1.94 -20.71 31.91
C ILE A 45 1.46 -21.76 30.89
N HIS A 46 0.98 -21.29 29.74
CA HIS A 46 0.69 -22.15 28.59
C HIS A 46 1.12 -21.48 27.28
N ASP A 47 1.84 -22.24 26.45
CA ASP A 47 2.28 -21.84 25.12
C ASP A 47 1.88 -22.87 24.07
N ASN A 48 1.50 -22.40 22.88
CA ASN A 48 1.28 -23.29 21.75
C ASN A 48 1.76 -22.62 20.46
N PRO A 49 2.79 -23.18 19.79
CA PRO A 49 3.04 -22.83 18.40
C PRO A 49 1.85 -23.33 17.58
N LEU A 50 1.08 -22.41 16.97
CA LEU A 50 -0.12 -22.81 16.23
C LEU A 50 0.25 -23.80 15.13
N SER A 51 -0.27 -25.02 15.23
CA SER A 51 -0.17 -26.01 14.15
C SER A 51 -1.22 -25.75 13.07
N LEU A 52 -0.76 -25.42 11.87
CA LEU A 52 -1.59 -25.12 10.69
C LEU A 52 -2.45 -26.32 10.21
N THR A 53 -2.21 -27.52 10.75
CA THR A 53 -2.90 -28.75 10.37
C THR A 53 -4.39 -28.74 10.75
N ALA A 54 -4.80 -27.96 11.74
CA ALA A 54 -6.20 -27.86 12.18
C ALA A 54 -7.09 -27.03 11.23
N LEU A 55 -6.54 -26.04 10.50
CA LEU A 55 -7.31 -25.20 9.57
C LEU A 55 -7.62 -25.90 8.24
N GLY A 56 -6.76 -26.82 7.79
CA GLY A 56 -6.97 -27.60 6.57
C GLY A 56 -8.13 -28.61 6.66
N ALA A 57 -8.67 -28.86 7.85
CA ALA A 57 -9.76 -29.81 8.09
C ALA A 57 -11.16 -29.19 8.11
N VAL A 58 -11.28 -27.85 8.15
CA VAL A 58 -12.58 -27.17 8.23
C VAL A 58 -13.22 -27.12 6.83
N THR A 59 -14.08 -28.11 6.54
CA THR A 59 -14.87 -28.15 5.30
C THR A 59 -16.17 -27.38 5.51
N VAL A 60 -16.24 -26.13 5.06
CA VAL A 60 -17.48 -25.32 5.16
C VAL A 60 -18.35 -25.56 3.93
N THR A 61 -19.34 -26.44 4.06
CA THR A 61 -20.38 -26.67 3.03
C THR A 61 -21.45 -25.58 3.07
N ALA A 62 -21.11 -24.39 2.56
CA ALA A 62 -22.07 -23.34 2.21
C ALA A 62 -22.00 -23.11 0.70
N THR A 63 -23.04 -23.50 -0.05
CA THR A 63 -23.14 -23.35 -1.51
C THR A 63 -22.88 -21.89 -1.92
N GLY A 64 -21.83 -21.66 -2.73
CA GLY A 64 -21.42 -20.33 -3.21
C GLY A 64 -20.38 -19.61 -2.33
N LEU A 65 -20.08 -20.11 -1.13
CA LEU A 65 -19.17 -19.52 -0.13
C LEU A 65 -17.99 -20.43 0.23
N THR A 66 -18.06 -21.71 -0.15
CA THR A 66 -17.01 -22.72 0.01
C THR A 66 -15.65 -22.23 -0.44
N THR A 67 -15.58 -21.50 -1.56
CA THR A 67 -14.32 -21.02 -2.14
C THR A 67 -13.71 -19.90 -1.31
N THR A 68 -14.51 -18.90 -0.90
CA THR A 68 -14.06 -17.75 -0.09
C THR A 68 -13.61 -18.17 1.31
N VAL A 69 -14.33 -19.10 1.94
CA VAL A 69 -13.96 -19.63 3.26
C VAL A 69 -12.72 -20.53 3.16
N SER A 70 -12.66 -21.43 2.17
CA SER A 70 -11.47 -22.28 1.96
C SER A 70 -10.22 -21.47 1.62
N GLN A 71 -10.37 -20.33 0.95
CA GLN A 71 -9.28 -19.39 0.70
C GLN A 71 -8.88 -18.65 1.96
N LEU A 72 -9.82 -18.16 2.79
CA LEU A 72 -9.50 -17.59 4.11
C LEU A 72 -8.72 -18.57 5.01
N LEU A 73 -9.04 -19.86 4.91
CA LEU A 73 -8.33 -20.91 5.62
C LEU A 73 -6.97 -21.24 4.96
N GLY A 74 -6.89 -21.23 3.63
CA GLY A 74 -5.65 -21.39 2.86
C GLY A 74 -4.66 -20.24 3.02
N LEU A 75 -5.15 -19.03 3.31
CA LEU A 75 -4.41 -17.80 3.57
C LEU A 75 -3.49 -17.88 4.79
N ILE A 76 -3.88 -18.70 5.77
CA ILE A 76 -3.13 -18.94 7.00
C ILE A 76 -2.23 -20.16 6.83
N ALA A 77 -2.66 -21.16 6.05
CA ALA A 77 -1.93 -22.39 5.78
C ALA A 77 -0.71 -22.23 4.85
N SER A 78 -0.61 -21.13 4.08
CA SER A 78 0.53 -20.88 3.18
C SER A 78 1.74 -20.19 3.84
N ALA A 79 1.69 -19.92 5.15
CA ALA A 79 2.86 -19.43 5.88
C ALA A 79 3.93 -20.54 5.95
N PRO A 80 5.21 -20.29 5.59
CA PRO A 80 6.23 -21.32 5.56
C PRO A 80 6.41 -22.02 6.92
N ASP A 81 6.39 -23.35 6.91
CA ASP A 81 6.71 -24.18 8.07
C ASP A 81 8.08 -23.79 8.66
N GLY A 82 8.16 -23.60 9.98
CA GLY A 82 9.43 -23.38 10.70
C GLY A 82 9.79 -21.93 11.03
N THR A 83 8.90 -20.97 10.85
CA THR A 83 9.16 -19.53 11.06
C THR A 83 8.71 -18.95 12.42
N GLY A 84 8.08 -19.74 13.30
CA GLY A 84 7.61 -19.28 14.63
C GLY A 84 6.57 -18.14 14.57
N LEU A 85 5.88 -18.02 13.43
CA LEU A 85 5.13 -16.83 13.02
C LEU A 85 3.78 -16.62 13.70
N LEU A 86 3.25 -17.64 14.35
CA LEU A 86 1.90 -17.71 14.88
C LEU A 86 1.94 -18.41 16.24
N ASN A 87 2.59 -17.76 17.21
CA ASN A 87 2.61 -18.24 18.58
C ASN A 87 1.40 -17.70 19.34
N GLN A 88 0.96 -18.46 20.33
CA GLN A 88 0.00 -18.03 21.31
C GLN A 88 0.61 -18.26 22.69
N TYR A 89 0.45 -17.25 23.55
CA TYR A 89 0.93 -17.26 24.92
C TYR A 89 -0.23 -16.88 25.82
N SER A 90 -0.42 -17.63 26.90
CA SER A 90 -1.36 -17.26 27.96
C SER A 90 -0.76 -17.53 29.32
N TYR A 91 -1.01 -16.61 30.24
CA TYR A 91 -0.56 -16.69 31.63
C TYR A 91 -1.65 -16.18 32.56
N ALA A 92 -1.86 -16.87 33.68
CA ALA A 92 -2.77 -16.43 34.72
C ALA A 92 -2.24 -16.85 36.09
N GLU A 93 -2.07 -15.88 36.98
CA GLU A 93 -1.55 -16.09 38.33
C GLU A 93 -2.61 -15.78 39.39
N SER A 94 -2.56 -16.51 40.49
CA SER A 94 -3.48 -16.36 41.63
C SER A 94 -3.51 -14.95 42.27
N ILE A 95 -2.49 -14.13 42.06
CA ILE A 95 -2.41 -12.75 42.59
C ILE A 95 -3.13 -11.70 41.71
N GLY A 96 -3.79 -12.14 40.64
CA GLY A 96 -4.56 -11.30 39.73
C GLY A 96 -3.77 -10.73 38.56
N LEU A 97 -2.61 -11.31 38.24
CA LEU A 97 -1.88 -11.03 36.99
C LEU A 97 -2.35 -11.99 35.90
N SER A 98 -2.74 -11.45 34.74
CA SER A 98 -3.07 -12.24 33.57
C SER A 98 -2.52 -11.61 32.30
N ARG A 99 -2.12 -12.46 31.35
CA ARG A 99 -1.55 -12.06 30.06
C ARG A 99 -2.08 -12.97 28.97
N GLY A 100 -2.48 -12.37 27.85
CA GLY A 100 -2.82 -13.11 26.65
C GLY A 100 -2.22 -12.43 25.44
N ALA A 101 -1.49 -13.20 24.64
CA ALA A 101 -0.83 -12.68 23.45
C ALA A 101 -0.94 -13.67 22.29
N SER A 102 -1.00 -13.16 21.06
CA SER A 102 -0.85 -13.99 19.87
C SER A 102 -0.16 -13.26 18.72
N GLY A 103 0.39 -14.05 17.78
CA GLY A 103 1.12 -13.56 16.61
C GLY A 103 2.62 -13.74 16.77
N TYR A 104 3.41 -12.70 16.44
CA TYR A 104 4.88 -12.73 16.53
C TYR A 104 5.38 -12.49 17.96
N VAL A 105 5.16 -13.50 18.80
CA VAL A 105 5.40 -13.49 20.24
C VAL A 105 6.42 -14.58 20.58
N THR A 106 7.36 -14.29 21.49
CA THR A 106 8.32 -15.29 21.98
C THR A 106 7.71 -16.14 23.12
N ASP A 107 8.38 -17.23 23.50
CA ASP A 107 7.96 -18.19 24.55
C ASP A 107 7.84 -17.58 25.97
N ASN A 108 8.04 -16.27 26.13
CA ASN A 108 7.82 -15.55 27.38
C ASN A 108 6.72 -14.47 27.27
N GLY A 109 5.93 -14.51 26.19
CA GLY A 109 4.84 -13.57 25.96
C GLY A 109 5.30 -12.16 25.56
N THR A 110 6.57 -11.97 25.19
CA THR A 110 7.04 -10.68 24.66
C THR A 110 6.78 -10.57 23.17
N ILE A 111 6.21 -9.43 22.76
CA ILE A 111 6.14 -9.05 21.35
C ILE A 111 7.55 -8.72 20.90
N ARG A 112 8.05 -9.42 19.87
CA ARG A 112 9.40 -9.18 19.37
C ARG A 112 9.42 -7.93 18.48
N VAL A 113 9.74 -6.80 19.09
CA VAL A 113 9.80 -5.47 18.43
C VAL A 113 11.10 -5.21 17.67
N ALA A 114 12.19 -5.96 17.94
CA ALA A 114 13.48 -5.71 17.32
C ALA A 114 13.62 -6.39 15.93
N PRO A 115 14.00 -5.65 14.88
CA PRO A 115 14.24 -6.21 13.55
C PRO A 115 15.47 -7.13 13.59
N GLY A 116 15.24 -8.44 13.56
CA GLY A 116 16.18 -9.42 13.03
C GLY A 116 15.84 -9.73 11.57
N GLY A 117 16.81 -10.24 10.79
CA GLY A 117 16.77 -10.38 9.33
C GLY A 117 15.40 -10.67 8.72
N GLY A 118 14.77 -9.64 8.13
CA GLY A 118 13.51 -9.72 7.39
C GLY A 118 12.32 -10.14 8.24
N TYR A 119 11.38 -9.23 8.53
CA TYR A 119 10.10 -9.65 9.12
C TYR A 119 9.39 -10.59 8.15
N PRO A 120 9.10 -11.83 8.54
CA PRO A 120 8.39 -12.77 7.69
C PRO A 120 6.99 -12.28 7.33
N LYS A 121 6.55 -12.67 6.13
CA LYS A 121 5.19 -12.47 5.62
C LYS A 121 4.24 -13.46 6.32
N VAL A 122 3.16 -12.94 6.91
CA VAL A 122 2.22 -13.77 7.68
C VAL A 122 0.99 -14.16 6.86
N ALA A 123 0.46 -13.25 6.04
CA ALA A 123 -0.73 -13.52 5.23
C ALA A 123 -0.76 -12.71 3.92
N SER A 124 -1.52 -13.19 2.93
CA SER A 124 -1.74 -12.56 1.61
C SER A 124 -3.20 -12.54 1.19
N LEU A 125 -3.99 -11.61 1.69
CA LEU A 125 -5.43 -11.63 1.49
C LEU A 125 -5.82 -11.20 0.08
N ASN A 126 -6.42 -12.10 -0.73
CA ASN A 126 -6.92 -11.75 -2.06
C ASN A 126 -8.20 -10.91 -1.95
N LEU A 127 -8.04 -9.60 -1.82
CA LEU A 127 -9.13 -8.64 -1.69
C LEU A 127 -10.08 -8.65 -2.89
N LYS A 128 -9.59 -8.90 -4.11
CA LYS A 128 -10.46 -8.95 -5.30
C LYS A 128 -11.56 -9.98 -5.17
N GLN A 129 -11.24 -11.18 -4.69
CA GLN A 129 -12.22 -12.25 -4.48
C GLN A 129 -13.23 -11.93 -3.36
N PHE A 130 -12.83 -11.15 -2.36
CA PHE A 130 -13.74 -10.67 -1.31
C PHE A 130 -14.63 -9.53 -1.79
N LEU A 131 -14.08 -8.58 -2.55
CA LEU A 131 -14.80 -7.41 -3.04
C LEU A 131 -15.79 -7.75 -4.16
N THR A 132 -15.50 -8.74 -5.00
CA THR A 132 -16.35 -9.09 -6.16
C THR A 132 -17.79 -9.47 -5.75
N PRO A 133 -18.02 -10.36 -4.76
CA PRO A 133 -19.37 -10.68 -4.29
C PRO A 133 -20.05 -9.52 -3.55
N LEU A 134 -19.28 -8.69 -2.83
CA LEU A 134 -19.79 -7.57 -2.05
C LEU A 134 -20.30 -6.42 -2.92
N LEU A 135 -19.70 -6.23 -4.08
CA LEU A 135 -19.99 -5.12 -4.99
C LEU A 135 -21.10 -5.43 -5.98
N GLY A 136 -21.56 -6.69 -6.09
CA GLY A 136 -22.66 -7.07 -6.98
C GLY A 136 -22.47 -6.57 -8.42
N SER A 137 -23.52 -6.05 -9.07
CA SER A 137 -23.43 -5.43 -10.39
C SER A 137 -22.84 -4.01 -10.39
N ALA A 138 -22.52 -3.44 -9.22
CA ALA A 138 -21.82 -2.16 -9.09
C ALA A 138 -20.29 -2.29 -9.29
N THR A 139 -19.81 -3.47 -9.69
CA THR A 139 -18.46 -3.77 -10.18
C THR A 139 -18.03 -2.97 -11.42
N THR A 140 -18.86 -2.05 -11.91
CA THR A 140 -18.68 -1.33 -13.16
C THR A 140 -17.69 -0.17 -12.98
N GLY A 141 -16.39 -0.46 -13.15
CA GLY A 141 -15.34 0.53 -13.32
C GLY A 141 -13.99 0.06 -12.77
N PHE A 142 -13.94 -0.16 -11.45
CA PHE A 142 -12.71 -0.50 -10.74
C PHE A 142 -12.26 -1.96 -10.96
N LEU A 143 -13.04 -2.94 -10.49
CA LEU A 143 -12.66 -4.36 -10.52
C LEU A 143 -12.52 -4.93 -11.94
N ALA A 144 -13.15 -4.30 -12.94
CA ALA A 144 -13.01 -4.69 -14.33
C ALA A 144 -11.57 -4.51 -14.86
N ASN A 145 -10.85 -3.52 -14.34
CA ASN A 145 -9.49 -3.19 -14.77
C ASN A 145 -8.41 -3.77 -13.86
N VAL A 146 -8.80 -4.50 -12.82
CA VAL A 146 -7.89 -5.12 -11.85
C VAL A 146 -7.92 -6.62 -12.07
N THR A 147 -6.80 -7.22 -12.49
CA THR A 147 -6.67 -8.67 -12.63
C THR A 147 -6.59 -9.33 -11.25
N ASP A 148 -5.81 -8.74 -10.35
CA ASP A 148 -5.66 -9.22 -8.98
C ASP A 148 -5.43 -8.07 -7.99
N LEU A 149 -5.92 -8.22 -6.77
CA LEU A 149 -5.71 -7.28 -5.67
C LEU A 149 -5.47 -8.08 -4.39
N THR A 150 -4.26 -7.99 -3.86
CA THR A 150 -3.83 -8.72 -2.67
C THR A 150 -3.35 -7.76 -1.59
N LEU A 151 -3.72 -7.99 -0.33
CA LEU A 151 -3.15 -7.33 0.84
C LEU A 151 -2.15 -8.28 1.51
N ASP A 152 -0.87 -7.97 1.36
CA ASP A 152 0.23 -8.62 2.04
C ASP A 152 0.41 -8.04 3.44
N VAL A 153 0.31 -8.91 4.44
CA VAL A 153 0.43 -8.60 5.85
C VAL A 153 1.73 -9.20 6.37
N GLY A 154 2.60 -8.33 6.89
CA GLY A 154 3.82 -8.74 7.58
C GLY A 154 3.55 -9.36 8.95
N ALA A 155 4.60 -9.57 9.75
CA ALA A 155 4.47 -10.00 11.14
C ALA A 155 3.48 -9.11 11.91
N VAL A 156 2.52 -9.74 12.59
CA VAL A 156 1.53 -9.07 13.44
C VAL A 156 1.55 -9.68 14.84
N ALA A 157 1.31 -8.88 15.88
CA ALA A 157 1.19 -9.35 17.25
C ALA A 157 0.22 -8.47 18.05
N GLY A 158 -0.56 -9.08 18.94
CA GLY A 158 -1.41 -8.37 19.90
C GLY A 158 -1.23 -8.97 21.28
N ARG A 159 -1.16 -8.12 22.30
CA ARG A 159 -0.94 -8.52 23.70
C ARG A 159 -1.79 -7.69 24.64
N ALA A 160 -2.56 -8.37 25.48
CA ALA A 160 -3.25 -7.78 26.60
C ALA A 160 -2.63 -8.26 27.92
N ILE A 161 -2.50 -7.34 28.87
CA ILE A 161 -2.01 -7.58 30.23
C ILE A 161 -2.98 -6.91 31.19
N LEU A 162 -3.55 -7.68 32.11
CA LEU A 162 -4.40 -7.18 33.18
C LEU A 162 -3.78 -7.56 34.52
N GLU A 163 -3.51 -6.56 35.34
CA GLU A 163 -3.03 -6.71 36.71
C GLU A 163 -4.09 -6.17 37.67
N GLN A 164 -4.78 -7.05 38.39
CA GLN A 164 -5.82 -6.69 39.34
C GLN A 164 -5.41 -7.22 40.71
N MET A 165 -4.73 -6.40 41.51
CA MET A 165 -4.21 -6.85 42.80
C MET A 165 -5.35 -7.16 43.78
N CYS A 166 -5.40 -8.37 44.30
CA CYS A 166 -6.51 -8.84 45.15
C CYS A 166 -6.66 -8.14 46.52
N ASN A 167 -5.83 -7.15 46.92
CA ASN A 167 -5.95 -6.57 48.26
C ASN A 167 -5.42 -5.15 48.54
N THR A 168 -4.93 -4.35 47.59
CA THR A 168 -4.51 -2.97 47.92
C THR A 168 -4.82 -1.97 46.82
N VAL A 169 -5.90 -1.23 47.05
CA VAL A 169 -6.26 0.01 46.35
C VAL A 169 -5.13 1.03 46.52
N VAL A 170 -4.32 1.22 45.48
CA VAL A 170 -3.43 2.39 45.35
C VAL A 170 -3.63 3.11 44.01
N THR A 171 -4.29 2.47 43.04
CA THR A 171 -4.81 3.15 41.85
C THR A 171 -6.29 3.51 42.02
N PRO A 172 -6.74 4.66 41.48
CA PRO A 172 -8.14 5.09 41.54
C PRO A 172 -9.14 4.05 41.01
N ASP A 173 -8.71 3.14 40.12
CA ASP A 173 -9.56 2.20 39.38
C ASP A 173 -9.37 0.72 39.76
N GLY A 174 -8.47 0.38 40.70
CA GLY A 174 -8.35 -0.98 41.26
C GLY A 174 -7.70 -2.06 40.36
N TYR A 175 -7.33 -1.75 39.13
CA TYR A 175 -6.60 -2.64 38.20
C TYR A 175 -5.65 -1.85 37.28
N HIS A 176 -4.75 -2.52 36.57
CA HIS A 176 -3.89 -1.96 35.52
C HIS A 176 -4.05 -2.77 34.23
N LEU A 177 -4.42 -2.08 33.15
CA LEU A 177 -4.66 -2.69 31.84
C LEU A 177 -3.72 -2.09 30.79
N THR A 178 -2.90 -2.95 30.20
CA THR A 178 -2.01 -2.60 29.08
C THR A 178 -2.37 -3.45 27.86
N ARG A 179 -2.61 -2.77 26.73
CA ARG A 179 -2.87 -3.40 25.44
C ARG A 179 -1.88 -2.88 24.41
N GLU A 180 -1.20 -3.81 23.76
CA GLU A 180 -0.15 -3.52 22.80
C GLU A 180 -0.43 -4.26 21.49
N TYR A 181 0.05 -3.67 20.39
CA TYR A 181 -0.01 -4.27 19.09
C TYR A 181 1.25 -3.98 18.27
N LEU A 182 1.51 -4.83 17.29
CA LEU A 182 2.58 -4.68 16.32
C LEU A 182 2.09 -5.13 14.95
N VAL A 183 2.42 -4.34 13.93
CA VAL A 183 2.29 -4.64 12.51
C VAL A 183 3.61 -4.26 11.85
N ALA A 184 4.27 -5.22 11.21
CA ALA A 184 5.57 -5.01 10.57
C ALA A 184 5.44 -4.25 9.24
N TYR A 185 4.50 -4.65 8.38
CA TYR A 185 4.14 -3.93 7.16
C TYR A 185 2.74 -4.33 6.68
N LEU A 186 2.14 -3.45 5.89
CA LEU A 186 0.94 -3.70 5.10
C LEU A 186 1.23 -3.24 3.68
N ARG A 187 1.12 -4.16 2.71
CA ARG A 187 1.36 -3.86 1.30
C ARG A 187 0.18 -4.29 0.46
N LEU A 188 -0.33 -3.38 -0.35
CA LEU A 188 -1.30 -3.74 -1.38
C LEU A 188 -0.54 -4.05 -2.66
N LEU A 189 -0.80 -5.23 -3.21
CA LEU A 189 -0.27 -5.68 -4.48
C LEU A 189 -1.41 -5.72 -5.49
N LEU A 190 -1.34 -4.82 -6.47
CA LEU A 190 -2.30 -4.68 -7.54
C LEU A 190 -1.70 -5.25 -8.83
N THR A 191 -2.45 -6.08 -9.53
CA THR A 191 -2.13 -6.48 -10.92
C THR A 191 -3.20 -5.93 -11.83
N SER A 192 -2.82 -5.21 -12.88
CA SER A 192 -3.76 -4.59 -13.82
C SER A 192 -3.22 -4.57 -15.25
N PRO A 193 -4.04 -4.95 -16.25
CA PRO A 193 -3.67 -4.82 -17.65
C PRO A 193 -3.41 -3.36 -18.06
N LEU A 194 -4.04 -2.39 -17.38
CA LEU A 194 -3.81 -0.97 -17.63
C LEU A 194 -2.34 -0.60 -17.40
N ILE A 195 -1.70 -1.17 -16.38
CA ILE A 195 -0.28 -0.93 -16.05
C ILE A 195 0.61 -1.44 -17.20
N GLY A 196 0.38 -2.67 -17.66
CA GLY A 196 1.13 -3.23 -18.79
C GLY A 196 0.89 -2.45 -20.09
N ASN A 197 -0.33 -1.92 -20.28
CA ASN A 197 -0.67 -1.11 -21.44
C ASN A 197 0.03 0.24 -21.48
N ILE A 198 0.53 0.77 -20.35
CA ILE A 198 1.34 2.00 -20.32
C ILE A 198 2.58 1.83 -21.21
N VAL A 199 3.25 0.68 -21.16
CA VAL A 199 4.45 0.42 -21.99
C VAL A 199 4.10 0.51 -23.47
N THR A 200 3.04 -0.17 -23.89
CA THR A 200 2.58 -0.18 -25.28
C THR A 200 2.09 1.20 -25.72
N ALA A 201 1.36 1.91 -24.86
CA ALA A 201 0.86 3.26 -25.13
C ALA A 201 2.01 4.24 -25.30
N VAL A 202 2.98 4.28 -24.38
CA VAL A 202 4.15 5.15 -24.49
C VAL A 202 4.98 4.79 -25.73
N ALA A 203 5.24 3.50 -25.97
CA ALA A 203 6.08 3.09 -27.08
C ALA A 203 5.44 3.38 -28.45
N SER A 204 4.11 3.25 -28.59
CA SER A 204 3.39 3.61 -29.81
C SER A 204 3.16 5.12 -29.96
N GLY A 205 2.97 5.83 -28.85
CA GLY A 205 2.60 7.24 -28.84
C GLY A 205 3.74 8.24 -29.02
N VAL A 206 5.00 7.83 -28.90
CA VAL A 206 6.16 8.72 -29.08
C VAL A 206 6.54 8.90 -30.57
N ASN A 207 6.08 8.03 -31.46
CA ASN A 207 6.26 8.20 -32.90
C ASN A 207 5.22 9.18 -33.46
N VAL A 208 5.53 10.47 -33.37
CA VAL A 208 4.65 11.55 -33.86
C VAL A 208 5.37 12.32 -34.94
N ALA A 209 4.84 12.25 -36.17
CA ALA A 209 5.43 12.94 -37.31
C ALA A 209 5.39 14.47 -37.15
N ASP A 210 4.33 15.00 -36.52
CA ASP A 210 4.15 16.42 -36.24
C ASP A 210 3.64 16.59 -34.79
N LEU A 211 4.57 16.82 -33.85
CA LEU A 211 4.19 17.11 -32.46
C LEU A 211 3.65 18.55 -32.38
N ASN A 212 2.43 18.70 -31.88
CA ASN A 212 1.88 20.03 -31.61
C ASN A 212 2.61 20.66 -30.42
N VAL A 213 3.39 21.70 -30.68
CA VAL A 213 4.14 22.45 -29.67
C VAL A 213 3.88 23.94 -29.82
N ASP A 214 4.08 24.68 -28.73
CA ASP A 214 4.07 26.14 -28.75
C ASP A 214 5.22 26.64 -29.63
N THR A 215 4.88 27.04 -30.86
CA THR A 215 5.83 27.43 -31.90
C THR A 215 6.48 28.77 -31.58
N ASP A 216 5.75 29.69 -30.95
CA ASP A 216 6.25 31.01 -30.58
C ASP A 216 7.28 30.85 -29.45
N ALA A 217 6.94 30.08 -28.40
CA ALA A 217 7.88 29.76 -27.32
C ALA A 217 9.11 29.00 -27.83
N LEU A 218 8.95 28.14 -28.84
CA LEU A 218 10.05 27.41 -29.46
C LEU A 218 11.01 28.34 -30.20
N LEU A 219 10.46 29.28 -30.99
CA LEU A 219 11.25 30.28 -31.72
C LEU A 219 11.96 31.23 -30.77
N ASP A 220 11.30 31.68 -29.71
CA ASP A 220 11.91 32.53 -28.67
C ASP A 220 13.10 31.82 -28.01
N ALA A 221 12.92 30.57 -27.57
CA ALA A 221 14.00 29.77 -26.98
C ALA A 221 15.17 29.54 -27.95
N LEU A 222 14.89 29.31 -29.24
CA LEU A 222 15.96 29.17 -30.24
C LEU A 222 16.68 30.51 -30.52
N GLY A 223 15.96 31.63 -30.45
CA GLY A 223 16.50 32.97 -30.63
C GLY A 223 17.48 33.40 -29.53
N GLU A 224 17.35 32.84 -28.33
CA GLU A 224 18.30 33.03 -27.22
C GLU A 224 19.66 32.38 -27.46
N ILE A 225 19.78 31.47 -28.44
CA ILE A 225 21.05 30.82 -28.78
C ILE A 225 21.89 31.80 -29.63
N PRO A 226 23.00 32.37 -29.11
CA PRO A 226 23.67 33.51 -29.74
C PRO A 226 24.17 33.25 -31.17
N VAL A 227 24.56 32.00 -31.47
CA VAL A 227 25.12 31.63 -32.78
C VAL A 227 24.06 31.51 -33.89
N ILE A 228 22.77 31.44 -33.56
CA ILE A 228 21.68 31.32 -34.54
C ILE A 228 20.63 32.44 -34.45
N GLY A 229 20.82 33.44 -33.59
CA GLY A 229 19.83 34.51 -33.39
C GLY A 229 19.38 35.19 -34.69
N ASP A 230 20.33 35.51 -35.60
CA ASP A 230 20.02 36.13 -36.90
C ASP A 230 19.25 35.19 -37.84
N VAL A 231 19.53 33.88 -37.78
CA VAL A 231 18.79 32.85 -38.53
C VAL A 231 17.35 32.81 -38.04
N VAL A 232 17.15 32.77 -36.72
CA VAL A 232 15.82 32.75 -36.10
C VAL A 232 15.05 34.02 -36.43
N ALA A 233 15.66 35.20 -36.34
CA ALA A 233 15.03 36.46 -36.71
C ALA A 233 14.55 36.48 -38.17
N ALA A 234 15.36 35.95 -39.10
CA ALA A 234 14.97 35.82 -40.50
C ALA A 234 13.80 34.83 -40.71
N LEU A 235 13.77 33.73 -39.96
CA LEU A 235 12.67 32.75 -40.00
C LEU A 235 11.36 33.34 -39.45
N VAL A 236 11.43 34.06 -38.33
CA VAL A 236 10.30 34.77 -37.72
C VAL A 236 9.74 35.81 -38.68
N ALA A 237 10.60 36.64 -39.30
CA ALA A 237 10.18 37.66 -40.25
C ALA A 237 9.48 37.08 -41.50
N ALA A 238 9.82 35.84 -41.87
CA ALA A 238 9.24 35.12 -42.99
C ALA A 238 8.00 34.28 -42.61
N ALA A 239 7.55 34.33 -41.34
CA ALA A 239 6.46 33.51 -40.81
C ALA A 239 6.66 31.99 -41.08
N ALA A 240 7.91 31.52 -40.98
CA ALA A 240 8.24 30.12 -41.17
C ALA A 240 7.64 29.27 -40.04
N GLN A 241 6.97 28.17 -40.40
CA GLN A 241 6.44 27.22 -39.42
C GLN A 241 7.46 26.08 -39.21
N PRO A 242 7.78 25.71 -37.95
CA PRO A 242 8.61 24.55 -37.68
C PRO A 242 7.88 23.27 -38.07
N THR A 243 8.66 22.31 -38.54
CA THR A 243 8.27 20.90 -38.49
C THR A 243 9.02 20.25 -37.32
N VAL A 244 8.27 19.73 -36.35
CA VAL A 244 8.83 19.03 -35.18
C VAL A 244 8.53 17.55 -35.31
N LYS A 245 9.56 16.80 -35.69
CA LYS A 245 9.50 15.34 -35.80
C LYS A 245 10.01 14.71 -34.54
N VAL A 246 9.21 13.81 -33.97
CA VAL A 246 9.59 12.99 -32.83
C VAL A 246 9.51 11.54 -33.26
N SER A 247 10.62 10.83 -33.09
CA SER A 247 10.69 9.40 -33.40
C SER A 247 11.37 8.66 -32.28
N ALA A 248 11.02 7.39 -32.09
CA ALA A 248 11.61 6.57 -31.07
C ALA A 248 11.79 5.13 -31.49
N ASN A 249 12.80 4.50 -30.89
CA ASN A 249 12.97 3.07 -30.96
C ASN A 249 12.08 2.39 -29.91
N VAL A 250 10.95 1.86 -30.38
CA VAL A 250 9.94 1.13 -29.57
C VAL A 250 10.58 0.04 -28.71
N GLY A 251 11.55 -0.71 -29.25
CA GLY A 251 12.22 -1.80 -28.51
C GLY A 251 13.08 -1.27 -27.36
N GLN A 252 13.80 -0.16 -27.58
CA GLN A 252 14.59 0.48 -26.52
C GLN A 252 13.72 1.15 -25.46
N ILE A 253 12.64 1.84 -25.86
CA ILE A 253 11.66 2.39 -24.90
C ILE A 253 11.05 1.29 -24.04
N THR A 254 10.60 0.20 -24.68
CA THR A 254 10.02 -0.95 -23.97
C THR A 254 11.02 -1.50 -22.95
N THR A 255 12.27 -1.68 -23.36
CA THR A 255 13.33 -2.19 -22.47
C THR A 255 13.61 -1.22 -21.31
N ALA A 256 13.72 0.09 -21.57
CA ALA A 256 13.99 1.09 -20.54
C ALA A 256 12.85 1.22 -19.51
N LEU A 257 11.60 1.06 -19.95
CA LEU A 257 10.43 1.12 -19.07
C LEU A 257 10.25 -0.16 -18.23
N THR A 258 10.74 -1.31 -18.70
CA THR A 258 10.51 -2.62 -18.06
C THR A 258 11.74 -3.18 -17.34
N SER A 259 12.92 -2.56 -17.47
CA SER A 259 14.16 -3.05 -16.87
C SER A 259 14.17 -3.02 -15.34
N SER A 260 13.36 -2.15 -14.73
CA SER A 260 13.24 -2.02 -13.29
C SER A 260 11.92 -1.35 -12.90
N PRO A 261 11.37 -1.61 -11.71
CA PRO A 261 10.20 -0.91 -11.21
C PRO A 261 10.45 0.61 -11.10
N LEU A 262 9.38 1.39 -11.27
CA LEU A 262 9.32 2.84 -11.05
C LEU A 262 9.00 3.14 -9.60
N GLY A 263 9.49 4.27 -9.08
CA GLY A 263 9.17 4.73 -7.72
C GLY A 263 9.77 3.85 -6.63
N SER A 264 10.89 3.17 -6.88
CA SER A 264 11.50 2.18 -5.96
C SER A 264 11.91 2.75 -4.59
N SER A 265 12.01 4.08 -4.47
CA SER A 265 12.28 4.79 -3.21
C SER A 265 11.04 5.41 -2.58
N THR A 266 9.84 5.09 -3.08
CA THR A 266 8.57 5.69 -2.68
C THR A 266 7.62 4.63 -2.11
N ALA A 267 6.49 5.06 -1.56
CA ALA A 267 5.47 4.13 -1.07
C ALA A 267 4.73 3.41 -2.21
N ILE A 268 4.77 3.93 -3.44
CA ILE A 268 4.09 3.34 -4.60
C ILE A 268 5.16 2.92 -5.61
N VAL A 269 5.38 1.61 -5.71
CA VAL A 269 6.31 1.01 -6.66
C VAL A 269 5.51 0.44 -7.83
N THR A 270 5.79 0.89 -9.05
CA THR A 270 5.07 0.44 -10.26
C THR A 270 5.99 -0.38 -11.14
N ASP A 271 5.72 -1.67 -11.30
CA ASP A 271 6.41 -2.53 -12.26
C ASP A 271 5.59 -2.63 -13.54
N LEU A 272 6.01 -1.87 -14.55
CA LEU A 272 5.38 -1.85 -15.86
C LEU A 272 5.57 -3.17 -16.63
N GLY A 273 6.66 -3.89 -16.40
CA GLY A 273 6.94 -5.16 -17.07
C GLY A 273 6.10 -6.30 -16.51
N GLY A 274 5.92 -6.32 -15.19
CA GLY A 274 5.02 -7.24 -14.51
C GLY A 274 3.54 -6.85 -14.56
N GLY A 275 3.22 -5.61 -14.93
CA GLY A 275 1.85 -5.09 -14.91
C GLY A 275 1.32 -4.93 -13.47
N THR A 276 2.20 -4.60 -12.52
CA THR A 276 1.87 -4.56 -11.08
C THR A 276 2.16 -3.21 -10.44
N VAL A 277 1.41 -2.90 -9.37
CA VAL A 277 1.69 -1.80 -8.45
C VAL A 277 1.74 -2.34 -7.04
N THR A 278 2.80 -2.02 -6.31
CA THR A 278 2.94 -2.29 -4.87
C THR A 278 2.77 -0.97 -4.12
N ILE A 279 1.83 -0.94 -3.16
CA ILE A 279 1.58 0.22 -2.31
C ILE A 279 1.91 -0.18 -0.87
N ASP A 280 2.92 0.45 -0.28
CA ASP A 280 3.22 0.34 1.15
C ASP A 280 2.28 1.27 1.92
N VAL A 281 1.23 0.70 2.50
CA VAL A 281 0.12 1.44 3.13
C VAL A 281 0.61 2.27 4.32
N ALA A 282 1.55 1.73 5.11
CA ALA A 282 2.09 2.42 6.28
C ALA A 282 2.97 3.61 5.85
N SER A 283 3.85 3.41 4.85
CA SER A 283 4.72 4.46 4.32
C SER A 283 3.94 5.57 3.61
N LEU A 284 2.77 5.25 3.06
CA LEU A 284 1.90 6.19 2.37
C LEU A 284 1.21 7.19 3.31
N LEU A 285 0.93 6.78 4.55
CA LEU A 285 0.31 7.63 5.57
C LEU A 285 1.33 8.51 6.32
N GLY A 286 2.64 8.21 6.22
CA GLY A 286 3.72 8.99 6.82
C GLY A 286 5.09 8.31 6.71
N SER A 287 6.14 9.11 6.55
CA SER A 287 7.41 8.71 5.94
C SER A 287 8.25 7.67 6.69
N ALA A 288 8.72 6.69 5.89
CA ALA A 288 10.07 6.09 5.89
C ALA A 288 10.22 4.68 6.47
N PHE A 289 10.21 3.65 5.61
CA PHE A 289 11.13 2.52 5.80
C PHE A 289 11.79 2.01 4.52
N PRO A 290 13.09 2.26 4.37
CA PRO A 290 14.03 1.22 4.01
C PRO A 290 14.45 0.48 5.29
N GLY A 291 13.79 -0.63 5.63
CA GLY A 291 14.31 -1.62 6.59
C GLY A 291 14.25 -1.34 8.11
N GLY A 292 13.11 -0.90 8.67
CA GLY A 292 12.93 -0.74 10.13
C GLY A 292 11.44 -0.69 10.52
N SER A 293 11.13 -0.64 11.80
CA SER A 293 9.78 -0.71 12.36
C SER A 293 9.10 0.66 12.52
N SER A 294 7.88 0.77 11.99
CA SER A 294 7.02 1.96 11.94
C SER A 294 6.69 2.62 13.26
N SER A 295 7.10 3.88 13.40
CA SER A 295 6.63 4.77 14.49
C SER A 295 5.19 5.23 14.28
N MET A 296 4.65 5.26 13.06
CA MET A 296 3.24 5.66 12.85
C MET A 296 2.27 4.47 12.99
N ALA A 297 2.45 3.38 12.22
CA ALA A 297 1.47 2.29 12.21
C ALA A 297 1.34 1.55 13.55
N ASN A 298 2.36 1.57 14.42
CA ASN A 298 2.32 0.95 15.76
C ASN A 298 2.12 1.95 16.90
N SER A 299 1.85 3.22 16.58
CA SER A 299 1.52 4.27 17.56
C SER A 299 0.17 4.92 17.27
N LEU A 300 -0.63 4.34 16.37
CA LEU A 300 -1.99 4.80 16.16
C LEU A 300 -2.86 4.51 17.40
N PRO A 301 -3.79 5.41 17.75
CA PRO A 301 -4.81 5.20 18.78
C PRO A 301 -5.61 3.91 18.55
N ALA A 302 -6.31 3.47 19.58
CA ALA A 302 -7.17 2.29 19.48
C ALA A 302 -8.26 2.48 18.42
N ASN A 303 -8.52 1.40 17.68
CA ASN A 303 -9.53 1.31 16.62
C ASN A 303 -9.32 2.30 15.46
N SER A 304 -8.07 2.61 15.13
CA SER A 304 -7.71 3.53 14.04
C SER A 304 -8.02 2.92 12.68
N ILE A 305 -8.95 3.53 11.94
CA ILE A 305 -9.37 3.08 10.61
C ILE A 305 -8.53 3.81 9.56
N LEU A 306 -7.68 3.06 8.85
CA LEU A 306 -6.85 3.61 7.78
C LEU A 306 -7.73 4.17 6.65
N PHE A 307 -7.33 5.30 6.06
CA PHE A 307 -8.04 6.04 5.00
C PHE A 307 -9.38 6.69 5.39
N VAL A 308 -9.95 6.34 6.54
CA VAL A 308 -11.13 7.00 7.13
C VAL A 308 -10.71 8.03 8.16
N ASP A 309 -10.03 7.59 9.23
CA ASP A 309 -9.52 8.47 10.28
C ASP A 309 -8.22 9.16 9.85
N TYR A 310 -7.46 8.46 8.99
CA TYR A 310 -6.18 8.91 8.44
C TYR A 310 -6.29 9.02 6.93
N ALA A 311 -6.88 10.13 6.46
CA ALA A 311 -6.95 10.43 5.04
C ALA A 311 -5.54 10.54 4.44
N LEU A 312 -5.40 10.13 3.17
CA LEU A 312 -4.19 10.39 2.42
C LEU A 312 -3.90 11.90 2.44
N PRO A 313 -2.66 12.33 2.74
CA PRO A 313 -2.32 13.73 2.57
C PRO A 313 -2.58 14.12 1.11
N THR A 314 -3.26 15.25 0.90
CA THR A 314 -3.77 15.67 -0.42
C THR A 314 -2.70 15.72 -1.51
N ASP A 315 -1.44 15.91 -1.10
CA ASP A 315 -0.31 16.06 -2.02
C ASP A 315 0.54 14.78 -2.15
N THR A 316 0.33 13.75 -1.31
CA THR A 316 1.22 12.58 -1.32
C THR A 316 1.04 11.74 -2.59
N LEU A 317 -0.21 11.48 -2.98
CA LEU A 317 -0.49 10.69 -4.19
C LEU A 317 -0.07 11.45 -5.46
N SER A 318 -0.37 12.75 -5.53
CA SER A 318 -0.01 13.59 -6.68
C SER A 318 1.52 13.75 -6.80
N ASN A 319 2.24 13.93 -5.69
CA ASN A 319 3.70 14.01 -5.69
C ASN A 319 4.36 12.68 -6.09
N GLN A 320 3.85 11.54 -5.58
CA GLN A 320 4.38 10.23 -5.96
C GLN A 320 4.11 9.91 -7.43
N LEU A 321 2.93 10.26 -7.94
CA LEU A 321 2.62 10.14 -9.37
C LEU A 321 3.49 11.05 -10.23
N ALA A 322 3.76 12.28 -9.79
CA ALA A 322 4.69 13.19 -10.48
C ALA A 322 6.12 12.62 -10.51
N GLN A 323 6.55 11.91 -9.46
CA GLN A 323 7.85 11.21 -9.45
C GLN A 323 7.86 10.04 -10.44
N ILE A 324 6.82 9.20 -10.47
CA ILE A 324 6.67 8.12 -11.45
C ILE A 324 6.67 8.68 -12.88
N GLN A 325 5.96 9.78 -13.12
CA GLN A 325 5.93 10.48 -14.40
C GLN A 325 7.32 10.97 -14.81
N ASN A 326 8.04 11.64 -13.90
CA ASN A 326 9.39 12.12 -14.17
C ASN A 326 10.33 10.96 -14.48
N GLU A 327 10.22 9.84 -13.78
CA GLU A 327 11.04 8.66 -14.02
C GLU A 327 10.75 8.02 -15.39
N ILE A 328 9.47 7.94 -15.79
CA ILE A 328 9.08 7.51 -17.15
C ILE A 328 9.71 8.42 -18.20
N ILE A 329 9.59 9.74 -18.04
CA ILE A 329 10.14 10.73 -18.99
C ILE A 329 11.67 10.57 -19.07
N THR A 330 12.36 10.48 -17.95
CA THR A 330 13.82 10.32 -17.91
C THR A 330 14.26 9.04 -18.62
N ARG A 331 13.57 7.92 -18.40
CA ARG A 331 13.90 6.64 -19.04
C ARG A 331 13.70 6.67 -20.54
N ILE A 332 12.64 7.32 -21.04
CA ILE A 332 12.39 7.40 -22.49
C ILE A 332 13.22 8.48 -23.18
N ALA A 333 13.59 9.56 -22.49
CA ALA A 333 14.19 10.75 -23.12
C ALA A 333 15.49 10.43 -23.90
N SER A 334 16.27 9.45 -23.44
CA SER A 334 17.50 9.00 -24.12
C SER A 334 17.25 8.19 -25.39
N HIS A 335 16.00 7.78 -25.64
CA HIS A 335 15.57 6.95 -26.76
C HIS A 335 14.58 7.65 -27.70
N VAL A 336 14.21 8.90 -27.38
CA VAL A 336 13.38 9.75 -28.23
C VAL A 336 14.28 10.67 -29.03
N SER A 337 14.34 10.49 -30.34
CA SER A 337 15.00 11.40 -31.28
C SER A 337 14.07 12.54 -31.64
N VAL A 338 14.57 13.76 -31.51
CA VAL A 338 13.88 15.00 -31.82
C VAL A 338 14.60 15.67 -32.99
N GLU A 339 13.84 16.03 -34.01
CA GLU A 339 14.30 16.84 -35.13
C GLU A 339 13.34 18.03 -35.30
N ILE A 340 13.86 19.23 -35.12
CA ILE A 340 13.15 20.49 -35.37
C ILE A 340 13.75 21.08 -36.64
N SER A 341 12.93 21.34 -37.65
CA SER A 341 13.40 21.88 -38.92
C SER A 341 12.58 23.09 -39.36
N PHE A 342 13.27 24.12 -39.83
CA PHE A 342 12.71 25.31 -40.48
C PHE A 342 13.38 25.50 -41.83
N SER A 343 12.62 25.95 -42.83
CA SER A 343 13.16 26.31 -44.14
C SER A 343 12.30 27.36 -44.83
N ILE A 344 12.94 28.38 -45.41
CA ILE A 344 12.31 29.40 -46.25
C ILE A 344 13.15 29.65 -47.51
N LEU A 345 12.58 30.38 -48.48
CA LEU A 345 13.26 30.79 -49.72
C LEU A 345 13.99 29.63 -50.43
N PHE A 346 13.29 28.50 -50.63
CA PHE A 346 13.85 27.29 -51.26
C PHE A 346 15.12 26.74 -50.57
N GLY A 347 15.23 26.91 -49.24
CA GLY A 347 16.38 26.44 -48.47
C GLY A 347 17.53 27.42 -48.38
N ALA A 348 17.36 28.68 -48.78
CA ALA A 348 18.37 29.71 -48.57
C ALA A 348 18.59 30.02 -47.07
N THR A 349 17.55 29.91 -46.25
CA THR A 349 17.68 29.99 -44.79
C THR A 349 17.07 28.73 -44.21
N THR A 350 17.87 27.96 -43.48
CA THR A 350 17.45 26.73 -42.82
C THR A 350 17.94 26.70 -41.39
N LEU A 351 17.13 26.16 -40.49
CA LEU A 351 17.55 25.81 -39.14
C LEU A 351 17.11 24.38 -38.88
N LYS A 352 18.07 23.53 -38.47
CA LYS A 352 17.81 22.18 -38.04
C LYS A 352 18.44 21.98 -36.67
N VAL A 353 17.64 21.55 -35.71
CA VAL A 353 18.09 21.10 -34.38
C VAL A 353 17.80 19.61 -34.29
N ALA A 354 18.83 18.82 -34.02
CA ALA A 354 18.73 17.37 -33.94
C ALA A 354 19.45 16.85 -32.69
N GLY A 355 18.82 15.91 -32.00
CA GLY A 355 19.36 15.26 -30.81
C GLY A 355 18.34 14.31 -30.20
N THR A 356 18.68 13.73 -29.05
CA THR A 356 17.67 13.07 -28.22
C THR A 356 16.93 14.09 -27.36
N LEU A 357 15.75 13.73 -26.84
CA LEU A 357 15.07 14.55 -25.83
C LEU A 357 15.95 14.75 -24.59
N ALA A 358 16.73 13.74 -24.20
CA ALA A 358 17.69 13.87 -23.11
C ALA A 358 18.80 14.88 -23.43
N ASP A 359 19.33 14.88 -24.65
CA ASP A 359 20.33 15.86 -25.07
C ASP A 359 19.76 17.27 -24.94
N LEU A 360 18.55 17.50 -25.49
CA LEU A 360 17.89 18.80 -25.41
C LEU A 360 17.66 19.23 -23.97
N LEU A 361 17.11 18.36 -23.11
CA LEU A 361 16.88 18.65 -21.69
C LEU A 361 18.18 18.97 -20.93
N ASN A 362 19.30 18.38 -21.34
CA ASN A 362 20.63 18.68 -20.78
C ASN A 362 21.28 19.92 -21.41
N GLY A 363 20.58 20.62 -22.31
CA GLY A 363 21.09 21.80 -22.99
C GLY A 363 22.10 21.48 -24.09
N THR A 364 22.02 20.29 -24.69
CA THR A 364 22.94 19.82 -25.73
C THR A 364 22.18 19.38 -26.98
N ALA A 365 22.66 19.73 -28.16
CA ALA A 365 22.08 19.26 -29.43
C ALA A 365 23.06 19.48 -30.58
N THR A 366 22.78 18.88 -31.73
CA THR A 366 23.41 19.27 -32.98
C THR A 366 22.56 20.35 -33.65
N ILE A 367 23.17 21.47 -34.02
CA ILE A 367 22.51 22.53 -34.77
C ILE A 367 23.19 22.65 -36.13
N THR A 368 22.38 22.64 -37.18
CA THR A 368 22.78 22.99 -38.55
C THR A 368 21.95 24.19 -38.97
N ALA A 369 22.61 25.31 -39.25
CA ALA A 369 21.94 26.53 -39.69
C ALA A 369 22.60 27.15 -40.91
N THR A 370 21.78 27.69 -41.81
CA THR A 370 22.21 28.46 -42.98
C THR A 370 21.43 29.77 -43.02
N LEU A 371 22.10 30.84 -43.47
CA LEU A 371 21.50 32.15 -43.69
C LEU A 371 21.89 32.64 -45.07
N ALA A 372 20.88 32.93 -45.91
CA ALA A 372 21.10 33.37 -47.30
C ALA A 372 22.05 32.47 -48.12
N GLY A 373 22.01 31.16 -47.90
CA GLY A 373 22.82 30.15 -48.57
C GLY A 373 24.20 29.93 -47.96
N LEU A 374 24.57 30.66 -46.90
CA LEU A 374 25.85 30.54 -46.21
C LEU A 374 25.71 29.72 -44.92
N PRO A 375 26.62 28.77 -44.63
CA PRO A 375 26.59 28.03 -43.38
C PRO A 375 26.94 28.94 -42.20
N VAL A 376 26.08 28.94 -41.18
CA VAL A 376 26.28 29.67 -39.91
C VAL A 376 26.89 28.74 -38.87
N ILE A 377 26.32 27.54 -38.72
CA ILE A 377 26.81 26.50 -37.82
C ILE A 377 26.47 25.12 -38.38
N ASN A 378 27.34 24.15 -38.10
CA ASN A 378 27.07 22.74 -38.35
C ASN A 378 27.83 21.88 -37.34
N GLY A 379 27.22 21.60 -36.19
CA GLY A 379 27.87 20.82 -35.15
C GLY A 379 27.15 20.83 -33.80
N PRO A 380 27.76 20.20 -32.78
CA PRO A 380 27.22 20.17 -31.43
C PRO A 380 27.25 21.56 -30.78
N VAL A 381 26.21 21.86 -30.02
CA VAL A 381 26.02 23.09 -29.25
C VAL A 381 25.64 22.73 -27.83
N THR A 382 26.22 23.43 -26.86
CA THR A 382 25.81 23.39 -25.46
C THR A 382 25.30 24.76 -25.06
N ASN A 383 24.01 24.88 -24.74
CA ASN A 383 23.37 26.13 -24.37
C ASN A 383 22.13 25.87 -23.48
N ALA A 384 21.92 26.68 -22.44
CA ALA A 384 20.77 26.53 -21.54
C ALA A 384 19.42 26.70 -22.26
N ALA A 385 19.36 27.50 -23.32
CA ALA A 385 18.15 27.68 -24.11
C ALA A 385 17.72 26.39 -24.85
N LEU A 386 18.65 25.47 -25.13
CA LEU A 386 18.29 24.12 -25.62
C LEU A 386 17.52 23.31 -24.57
N ALA A 387 17.77 23.54 -23.28
CA ALA A 387 16.97 22.93 -22.20
C ALA A 387 15.55 23.50 -22.19
N THR A 388 15.38 24.79 -22.50
CA THR A 388 14.06 25.40 -22.72
C THR A 388 13.35 24.73 -23.90
N VAL A 389 14.03 24.54 -25.04
CA VAL A 389 13.50 23.77 -26.19
C VAL A 389 13.09 22.37 -25.76
N GLY A 390 13.95 21.65 -25.04
CA GLY A 390 13.65 20.32 -24.51
C GLY A 390 12.41 20.29 -23.60
N ASN A 391 12.23 21.32 -22.77
CA ASN A 391 11.03 21.45 -21.93
C ASN A 391 9.76 21.72 -22.73
N ILE A 392 9.83 22.46 -23.83
CA ILE A 392 8.69 22.68 -24.74
C ILE A 392 8.28 21.36 -25.42
N ILE A 393 9.26 20.60 -25.94
CA ILE A 393 8.99 19.29 -26.54
C ILE A 393 8.41 18.32 -25.50
N LYS A 394 8.97 18.30 -24.29
CA LYS A 394 8.43 17.54 -23.16
C LYS A 394 6.98 17.95 -22.85
N GLY A 395 6.69 19.26 -22.86
CA GLY A 395 5.34 19.79 -22.68
C GLY A 395 4.35 19.29 -23.75
N GLY A 396 4.76 19.28 -25.02
CA GLY A 396 3.94 18.73 -26.12
C GLY A 396 3.65 17.24 -25.97
N LEU A 397 4.66 16.43 -25.55
CA LEU A 397 4.47 15.00 -25.29
C LEU A 397 3.52 14.72 -24.11
N LEU A 398 3.44 15.66 -23.16
CA LEU A 398 2.60 15.59 -21.96
C LEU A 398 1.29 16.38 -22.08
N ALA A 399 1.02 16.99 -23.24
CA ALA A 399 -0.17 17.81 -23.43
C ALA A 399 -1.45 17.01 -23.15
N THR A 400 -2.53 17.71 -22.79
CA THR A 400 -3.84 17.09 -22.59
C THR A 400 -4.26 16.33 -23.86
N GLY A 401 -4.48 15.02 -23.73
CA GLY A 401 -4.76 14.11 -24.86
C GLY A 401 -3.54 13.46 -25.52
N GLY A 402 -2.32 13.86 -25.14
CA GLY A 402 -1.09 13.16 -25.52
C GLY A 402 -1.05 11.75 -24.92
N VAL A 403 -0.48 10.79 -25.65
CA VAL A 403 -0.57 9.35 -25.29
C VAL A 403 0.06 9.05 -23.93
N ILE A 404 1.18 9.72 -23.58
CA ILE A 404 1.83 9.58 -22.27
C ILE A 404 0.91 10.10 -21.16
N ASN A 405 0.28 11.26 -21.37
CA ASN A 405 -0.63 11.85 -20.39
C ASN A 405 -1.89 10.98 -20.20
N VAL A 406 -2.48 10.46 -21.27
CA VAL A 406 -3.64 9.55 -21.20
C VAL A 406 -3.31 8.30 -20.38
N ALA A 407 -2.13 7.70 -20.58
CA ALA A 407 -1.69 6.53 -19.83
C ALA A 407 -1.49 6.85 -18.33
N LEU A 408 -0.94 8.01 -18.00
CA LEU A 408 -0.74 8.46 -16.62
C LEU A 408 -2.06 8.83 -15.92
N VAL A 409 -3.00 9.44 -16.64
CA VAL A 409 -4.36 9.71 -16.14
C VAL A 409 -5.05 8.39 -15.79
N ALA A 410 -4.95 7.36 -16.64
CA ALA A 410 -5.52 6.05 -16.35
C ALA A 410 -4.91 5.40 -15.10
N LEU A 411 -3.59 5.55 -14.88
CA LEU A 411 -2.93 5.11 -13.65
C LEU A 411 -3.48 5.86 -12.43
N ASN A 412 -3.65 7.18 -12.53
CA ASN A 412 -4.19 7.99 -11.44
C ASN A 412 -5.63 7.60 -11.09
N GLU A 413 -6.49 7.42 -12.09
CA GLU A 413 -7.87 6.98 -11.91
C GLU A 413 -7.94 5.58 -11.28
N LEU A 414 -7.04 4.68 -11.67
CA LEU A 414 -6.93 3.34 -11.08
C LEU A 414 -6.56 3.41 -9.60
N LEU A 415 -5.54 4.20 -9.23
CA LEU A 415 -5.13 4.36 -7.83
C LEU A 415 -6.20 5.06 -7.00
N ALA A 416 -6.81 6.13 -7.52
CA ALA A 416 -7.90 6.83 -6.86
C ALA A 416 -9.08 5.88 -6.56
N SER A 417 -9.43 5.02 -7.51
CA SER A 417 -10.48 4.02 -7.34
C SER A 417 -10.16 2.98 -6.25
N ILE A 418 -8.89 2.59 -6.10
CA ILE A 418 -8.45 1.68 -5.03
C ILE A 418 -8.66 2.33 -3.67
N PHE A 419 -8.20 3.57 -3.50
CA PHE A 419 -8.33 4.25 -2.22
C PHE A 419 -9.77 4.56 -1.88
N ASP A 420 -10.61 4.88 -2.86
CA ASP A 420 -12.04 5.03 -2.64
C ASP A 420 -12.68 3.71 -2.16
N ALA A 421 -12.28 2.57 -2.74
CA ALA A 421 -12.75 1.27 -2.30
C ALA A 421 -12.27 0.90 -0.88
N LEU A 422 -11.01 1.19 -0.55
CA LEU A 422 -10.46 0.96 0.80
C LEU A 422 -11.03 1.92 1.86
N LYS A 423 -11.65 3.02 1.44
CA LYS A 423 -12.33 3.95 2.35
C LYS A 423 -13.80 3.58 2.56
N ASN A 424 -14.48 3.18 1.49
CA ASN A 424 -15.94 3.08 1.48
C ASN A 424 -16.46 1.65 1.54
N ILE A 425 -15.62 0.64 1.21
CA ILE A 425 -16.04 -0.75 1.04
C ILE A 425 -15.30 -1.69 2.00
N LEU A 426 -14.00 -1.49 2.22
CA LEU A 426 -13.19 -2.35 3.10
C LEU A 426 -12.37 -1.51 4.07
N ASN A 427 -12.79 -1.50 5.34
CA ASN A 427 -12.06 -0.84 6.39
C ASN A 427 -10.90 -1.72 6.87
N ILE A 428 -9.72 -1.11 6.95
CA ILE A 428 -8.53 -1.69 7.58
C ILE A 428 -8.33 -0.97 8.91
N THR A 429 -8.51 -1.68 10.01
CA THR A 429 -8.40 -1.11 11.36
C THR A 429 -7.14 -1.61 12.04
N LEU A 430 -6.34 -0.71 12.60
CA LEU A 430 -5.20 -1.06 13.45
C LEU A 430 -5.57 -0.90 14.92
N ASN A 431 -4.90 -1.65 15.79
CA ASN A 431 -5.07 -1.57 17.25
C ASN A 431 -6.52 -1.77 17.68
N VAL A 432 -7.14 -2.87 17.26
CA VAL A 432 -8.56 -3.13 17.49
C VAL A 432 -8.79 -3.50 18.95
N GLN A 433 -9.70 -2.83 19.66
CA GLN A 433 -9.98 -3.03 21.09
C GLN A 433 -11.48 -2.92 21.40
N ASN A 434 -12.02 -3.75 22.31
CA ASN A 434 -13.46 -3.77 22.66
C ASN A 434 -13.89 -2.61 23.56
N LEU A 435 -13.05 -2.22 24.52
CA LEU A 435 -13.29 -1.12 25.48
C LEU A 435 -12.04 -0.21 25.55
N PRO A 436 -11.73 0.55 24.48
CA PRO A 436 -10.51 1.36 24.40
C PRO A 436 -10.37 2.41 25.52
N GLU A 437 -11.48 2.86 26.09
CA GLU A 437 -11.57 3.80 27.21
C GLU A 437 -11.07 3.22 28.55
N GLU A 438 -11.14 1.89 28.74
CA GLU A 438 -10.69 1.19 29.96
C GLU A 438 -9.16 0.99 30.00
N ASN A 439 -8.42 1.49 29.01
CA ASN A 439 -6.96 1.52 29.06
C ASN A 439 -6.51 2.61 30.04
N ASN A 440 -6.12 2.20 31.25
CA ASN A 440 -5.72 3.12 32.33
C ASN A 440 -4.18 3.34 32.42
N ASN A 441 -3.48 3.26 31.29
CA ASN A 441 -2.09 3.71 31.14
C ASN A 441 -2.06 5.23 30.83
N PRO A 442 -1.21 6.07 31.48
CA PRO A 442 -1.19 7.54 31.37
C PRO A 442 -0.99 8.20 29.99
N GLN A 443 -1.16 7.49 28.87
CA GLN A 443 -0.94 8.03 27.51
C GLN A 443 -2.05 7.71 26.49
N THR A 444 -3.24 7.26 26.89
CA THR A 444 -4.33 7.07 25.91
C THR A 444 -4.94 8.41 25.47
N PRO A 445 -4.89 8.76 24.17
CA PRO A 445 -5.53 9.95 23.66
C PRO A 445 -7.05 9.89 23.88
N TYR A 446 -7.66 11.02 24.23
CA TYR A 446 -9.10 11.15 24.52
C TYR A 446 -10.02 10.85 23.31
N ASN A 447 -9.45 10.61 22.12
CA ASN A 447 -10.18 10.33 20.89
C ASN A 447 -10.01 8.85 20.52
N HIS A 448 -10.96 8.01 20.91
CA HIS A 448 -11.00 6.59 20.58
C HIS A 448 -12.28 6.27 19.81
N THR A 449 -12.12 5.53 18.71
CA THR A 449 -13.26 4.97 17.98
C THR A 449 -13.82 3.79 18.80
N PRO A 450 -15.15 3.62 18.93
CA PRO A 450 -15.73 2.49 19.64
C PRO A 450 -15.22 1.16 19.12
N GLY A 451 -15.13 0.16 20.01
CA GLY A 451 -14.75 -1.19 19.62
C GLY A 451 -15.71 -1.83 18.62
N PRO A 452 -15.27 -2.89 17.92
CA PRO A 452 -16.09 -3.58 16.93
C PRO A 452 -17.46 -3.98 17.50
N ALA A 453 -18.52 -3.76 16.72
CA ALA A 453 -19.89 -4.01 17.17
C ALA A 453 -20.08 -5.45 17.68
N ARG A 454 -19.46 -6.44 17.05
CA ARG A 454 -19.52 -7.85 17.50
C ARG A 454 -18.88 -8.12 18.87
N TRP A 455 -17.98 -7.26 19.34
CA TRP A 455 -17.40 -7.40 20.68
C TRP A 455 -18.28 -6.74 21.74
N ASN A 456 -19.11 -5.76 21.34
CA ASN A 456 -19.87 -4.88 22.22
C ASN A 456 -21.40 -5.08 22.14
N ALA A 457 -21.92 -5.77 21.13
CA ALA A 457 -23.34 -5.96 20.92
C ALA A 457 -23.86 -7.09 21.82
N GLY A 458 -24.66 -6.73 22.83
CA GLY A 458 -25.35 -7.70 23.68
C GLY A 458 -26.02 -8.81 22.86
N GLY A 459 -25.85 -10.06 23.32
CA GLY A 459 -26.30 -11.27 22.61
C GLY A 459 -25.28 -12.41 22.74
N ALA A 460 -25.49 -13.52 22.03
CA ALA A 460 -24.64 -14.72 22.10
C ALA A 460 -23.19 -14.53 21.59
N GLN A 461 -22.85 -13.34 21.05
CA GLN A 461 -21.51 -13.02 20.55
C GLN A 461 -20.81 -11.91 21.35
N ALA A 462 -21.48 -11.32 22.34
CA ALA A 462 -20.86 -10.31 23.21
C ALA A 462 -19.73 -10.92 24.02
N LEU A 463 -18.65 -10.16 24.21
CA LEU A 463 -17.61 -10.56 25.15
C LEU A 463 -18.14 -10.49 26.59
N PRO A 464 -17.74 -11.42 27.48
CA PRO A 464 -18.09 -11.33 28.89
C PRO A 464 -17.66 -9.99 29.50
N ALA A 465 -18.45 -9.50 30.46
CA ALA A 465 -18.09 -8.32 31.23
C ALA A 465 -16.74 -8.55 31.94
N GLY A 466 -15.84 -7.57 31.89
CA GLY A 466 -14.49 -7.67 32.46
C GLY A 466 -13.47 -8.39 31.57
N ARG A 467 -13.85 -8.80 30.36
CA ARG A 467 -12.92 -9.32 29.34
C ARG A 467 -12.38 -8.17 28.48
N TYR A 468 -11.07 -8.14 28.30
CA TYR A 468 -10.39 -7.11 27.52
C TYR A 468 -9.57 -7.71 26.40
N ASP A 469 -9.81 -7.23 25.18
CA ASP A 469 -9.27 -7.81 23.96
C ASP A 469 -8.52 -6.76 23.15
N VAL A 470 -7.45 -7.22 22.49
CA VAL A 470 -6.70 -6.43 21.51
C VAL A 470 -6.36 -7.29 20.31
N ALA A 471 -6.49 -6.74 19.10
CA ALA A 471 -5.98 -7.34 17.88
C ALA A 471 -5.14 -6.33 17.09
N ALA A 472 -4.12 -6.81 16.41
CA ALA A 472 -3.23 -5.93 15.66
C ALA A 472 -3.89 -5.36 14.40
N LEU A 473 -4.67 -6.21 13.71
CA LEU A 473 -5.32 -5.88 12.44
C LEU A 473 -6.77 -6.36 12.45
N GLY A 474 -7.68 -5.47 12.06
CA GLY A 474 -9.08 -5.74 11.76
C GLY A 474 -9.39 -5.45 10.30
N LEU A 475 -10.21 -6.29 9.67
CA LEU A 475 -10.71 -6.10 8.32
C LEU A 475 -12.23 -6.24 8.33
N THR A 476 -12.90 -5.16 7.97
CA THR A 476 -14.37 -5.11 8.00
C THR A 476 -14.91 -4.63 6.67
N ALA A 477 -15.83 -5.38 6.08
CA ALA A 477 -16.57 -4.93 4.90
C ALA A 477 -17.68 -3.95 5.31
N VAL A 478 -17.73 -2.80 4.66
CA VAL A 478 -18.71 -1.73 4.90
C VAL A 478 -19.88 -1.88 3.94
N GLY A 479 -21.12 -1.90 4.46
CA GLY A 479 -22.35 -1.97 3.65
C GLY A 479 -23.44 -2.87 4.23
N ALA A 480 -24.54 -3.03 3.50
CA ALA A 480 -25.82 -3.59 3.97
C ALA A 480 -25.81 -5.07 4.44
N LEU A 481 -24.67 -5.76 4.41
CA LEU A 481 -24.61 -7.20 4.71
C LEU A 481 -23.55 -7.62 5.74
N ASN A 482 -22.82 -6.70 6.42
CA ASN A 482 -21.82 -7.02 7.48
C ASN A 482 -21.07 -8.34 7.23
N VAL A 483 -20.52 -8.45 6.03
CA VAL A 483 -20.17 -9.76 5.45
C VAL A 483 -18.81 -10.26 5.91
N LEU A 484 -17.91 -9.34 6.24
CA LEU A 484 -16.56 -9.67 6.68
C LEU A 484 -16.27 -8.87 7.93
N ASP A 485 -15.84 -9.57 8.95
CA ASP A 485 -15.29 -9.01 10.16
C ASP A 485 -14.17 -9.96 10.61
N LEU A 486 -12.91 -9.62 10.31
CA LEU A 486 -11.76 -10.48 10.55
C LEU A 486 -10.76 -9.78 11.46
N PHE A 487 -10.28 -10.46 12.50
CA PHE A 487 -9.21 -9.98 13.36
C PHE A 487 -8.02 -10.93 13.36
N LEU A 488 -6.82 -10.35 13.23
CA LEU A 488 -5.55 -11.06 13.29
C LEU A 488 -4.75 -10.67 14.54
N ALA A 489 -4.06 -11.66 15.09
CA ALA A 489 -3.24 -11.54 16.30
C ALA A 489 -4.03 -11.02 17.51
N ARG A 490 -5.21 -11.62 17.76
CA ARG A 490 -6.03 -11.31 18.93
C ARG A 490 -5.44 -11.88 20.23
N GLY A 491 -5.14 -11.01 21.19
CA GLY A 491 -4.83 -11.33 22.59
C GLY A 491 -5.99 -10.91 23.50
N SER A 492 -6.16 -11.62 24.62
CA SER A 492 -7.31 -11.42 25.51
C SER A 492 -6.92 -11.72 26.96
N VAL A 493 -7.50 -10.96 27.89
CA VAL A 493 -7.36 -11.15 29.34
C VAL A 493 -8.72 -10.94 30.02
N GLY A 494 -8.87 -11.55 31.20
CA GLY A 494 -10.14 -11.56 31.91
C GLY A 494 -11.19 -12.48 31.26
N PRO A 495 -12.40 -12.55 31.83
CA PRO A 495 -12.79 -11.87 33.07
C PRO A 495 -12.10 -12.48 34.30
N HIS A 496 -11.77 -11.65 35.28
CA HIS A 496 -11.39 -12.15 36.61
C HIS A 496 -12.66 -12.40 37.40
N ALA A 497 -12.85 -13.62 37.90
CA ALA A 497 -13.93 -13.91 38.83
C ALA A 497 -13.49 -13.48 40.24
N GLU A 498 -14.32 -12.72 40.95
CA GLU A 498 -14.13 -12.51 42.38
C GLU A 498 -14.20 -13.87 43.10
N GLN A 499 -13.21 -14.19 43.92
CA GLN A 499 -13.31 -15.33 44.84
C GLN A 499 -14.34 -14.96 45.92
N ALA A 500 -15.49 -15.64 45.87
CA ALA A 500 -16.56 -15.52 46.87
C ALA A 500 -16.19 -16.18 48.21
#